data_AF-A0A8K1I085-F1
#
_entry.id   AF-A0A8K1I085-F1
#
_cell.length_a   1.000
_cell.length_b   1.000
_cell.length_c   1.000
_cell.angle_alpha   90.00
_cell.angle_beta   90.00
_cell.angle_gamma   90.00
#
_symmetry.space_group_name_H-M   'P 1'
#
loop_
_entity.id
_entity.type
_entity.pdbx_description
1 polymer ?
#
loop_
_entity_poly.entity_id
_entity_poly.type
_entity_poly.pdbx_seq_one_letter_code
_entity_poly.pdbx_strand_id
1 'polypeptide(L)' 'YVLPYGQMSLWGATVITNLLSAIPWIGRDLVQFVWGGFSVNNATLNRFFSLHFL' A
#
# COMPACT_ATOMS: atom_id res chain seq x y z
N TYR A 1 7.90 -0.63 9.97
CA TYR A 1 8.88 0.29 9.35
C TYR A 1 8.31 1.19 8.24
N VAL A 2 6.99 1.42 8.14
CA VAL A 2 6.42 2.40 7.17
C VAL A 2 6.13 3.76 7.85
N LEU A 3 6.23 3.81 9.18
CA LEU A 3 5.88 4.96 10.02
C LEU A 3 6.80 6.18 9.89
N PRO A 4 8.13 6.07 9.71
CA PRO A 4 8.90 7.17 9.15
C PRO A 4 8.60 7.18 7.65
N TYR A 5 7.78 8.13 7.20
CA TYR A 5 7.41 8.35 5.79
C TYR A 5 8.61 8.83 4.95
N GLY A 6 9.74 8.15 5.05
CA GLY A 6 10.93 8.37 4.26
C GLY A 6 10.82 7.72 2.88
N GLN A 7 11.69 8.13 1.95
CA GLN A 7 11.74 7.62 0.58
C GLN A 7 11.72 6.08 0.52
N MET A 8 12.50 5.40 1.36
CA MET A 8 12.54 3.92 1.38
C MET A 8 11.22 3.28 1.83
N SER A 9 10.49 3.88 2.77
CA SER A 9 9.19 3.38 3.23
C SER A 9 8.12 3.49 2.16
N LEU A 10 8.13 4.59 1.39
CA LEU A 10 7.17 4.82 0.30
C LEU A 10 7.41 3.85 -0.86
N TRP A 11 8.66 3.69 -1.29
CA TRP A 11 9.02 2.73 -2.33
C TRP A 11 8.82 1.28 -1.88
N GLY A 12 9.17 0.96 -0.63
CA GLY A 12 8.95 -0.36 -0.04
C GLY A 12 7.46 -0.74 -0.01
N ALA A 13 6.60 0.16 0.46
CA ALA A 13 5.15 -0.05 0.45
C ALA A 13 4.64 -0.28 -0.99
N THR A 14 5.08 0.54 -1.94
CA THR A 14 4.67 0.45 -3.35
C THR A 14 5.04 -0.90 -3.97
N VAL A 15 6.29 -1.36 -3.78
CA VAL A 15 6.78 -2.63 -4.34
C VAL A 15 6.03 -3.82 -3.75
N ILE A 16 5.86 -3.87 -2.42
CA ILE A 16 5.20 -4.99 -1.74
C ILE A 16 3.74 -5.10 -2.18
N THR A 17 3.00 -3.98 -2.21
CA THR A 17 1.60 -4.01 -2.63
C THR A 17 1.45 -4.29 -4.10
N ASN A 18 2.39 -3.86 -4.95
CA ASN A 18 2.35 -4.17 -6.37
C ASN A 18 2.52 -5.67 -6.66
N LEU A 19 3.03 -6.48 -5.73
CA LEU A 19 3.00 -7.94 -5.88
C LEU A 19 1.57 -8.48 -5.98
N LEU A 20 0.58 -7.83 -5.36
CA LEU A 20 -0.84 -8.20 -5.47
C LEU A 20 -1.40 -7.95 -6.88
N SER A 21 -0.77 -7.07 -7.67
CA SER A 21 -1.15 -6.86 -9.07
C SER A 21 -0.85 -8.06 -9.98
N ALA A 22 -0.02 -9.00 -9.52
CA ALA A 22 0.29 -10.23 -10.25
C ALA A 22 -0.90 -11.21 -10.32
N ILE A 23 -1.96 -10.98 -9.54
CA ILE A 23 -3.18 -11.80 -9.60
C ILE A 23 -3.95 -11.46 -10.89
N PRO A 24 -4.21 -12.43 -11.77
CA PRO A 24 -4.93 -12.18 -13.01
C PRO A 24 -6.38 -11.76 -12.70
N TRP A 25 -6.94 -10.92 -13.56
CA TRP A 25 -8.29 -10.33 -13.48
C TRP A 25 -8.48 -9.29 -12.37
N ILE A 26 -8.17 -9.62 -11.11
CA ILE A 26 -8.53 -8.78 -9.95
C ILE A 26 -7.34 -8.01 -9.34
N GLY A 27 -6.11 -8.27 -9.79
CA GLY A 27 -4.91 -7.77 -9.11
C GLY A 27 -4.84 -6.25 -9.01
N ARG A 28 -5.21 -5.52 -10.07
CA ARG A 28 -5.19 -4.04 -10.05
C ARG A 28 -6.23 -3.45 -9.10
N ASP A 29 -7.43 -4.01 -9.10
CA ASP A 29 -8.51 -3.56 -8.22
C ASP A 29 -8.17 -3.81 -6.75
N LEU A 30 -7.49 -4.92 -6.46
CA LEU A 30 -6.99 -5.26 -5.13
C LEU A 30 -5.92 -4.27 -4.65
N VAL A 31 -4.97 -3.91 -5.51
CA VAL A 31 -3.95 -2.90 -5.20
C VAL A 31 -4.60 -1.55 -4.92
N GLN A 32 -5.55 -1.12 -5.76
CA GLN A 32 -6.27 0.13 -5.56
C GLN A 32 -7.13 0.13 -4.30
N PHE A 33 -7.72 -1.01 -3.95
CA PHE A 33 -8.45 -1.20 -2.70
C PHE A 33 -7.52 -1.05 -1.49
N VAL A 34 -6.35 -1.69 -1.51
CA VAL A 34 -5.36 -1.59 -0.44
C VAL A 34 -4.83 -0.15 -0.30
N TRP A 35 -4.54 0.52 -1.40
CA TRP A 35 -4.07 1.91 -1.38
C TRP A 35 -5.14 2.93 -1.01
N GLY A 36 -6.40 2.66 -1.32
CA GLY A 36 -7.48 3.64 -1.16
C GLY A 36 -7.35 4.82 -2.14
N GLY A 37 -6.68 4.63 -3.26
CA GLY A 37 -6.38 5.65 -4.26
C GLY A 37 -5.48 5.12 -5.38
N PHE A 38 -5.10 5.99 -6.33
CA PHE A 38 -4.27 5.62 -7.48
C PHE A 38 -2.77 5.42 -7.14
N SER A 39 -2.34 5.83 -5.96
CA SER A 39 -0.96 5.70 -5.48
C SER A 39 -0.91 5.61 -3.96
N VAL A 40 0.22 5.15 -3.42
CA VAL A 40 0.49 5.16 -1.97
C VAL A 40 0.45 6.60 -1.47
N ASN A 41 -0.55 6.91 -0.65
CA ASN A 41 -0.80 8.25 -0.13
C ASN A 41 -1.17 8.22 1.36
N ASN A 42 -1.65 9.35 1.89
CA ASN A 42 -2.07 9.48 3.29
C ASN A 42 -3.21 8.51 3.69
N ALA A 43 -4.11 8.17 2.77
CA ALA A 43 -5.17 7.19 3.02
C ALA A 43 -4.60 5.78 3.19
N THR A 44 -3.59 5.42 2.39
CA THR A 44 -2.86 4.16 2.53
C THR A 44 -2.11 4.10 3.87
N LEU A 45 -1.48 5.21 4.27
CA LEU A 45 -0.70 5.27 5.51
C LEU A 45 -1.58 5.13 6.75
N ASN A 46 -2.71 5.82 6.80
CA ASN A 46 -3.65 5.73 7.92
C ASN A 46 -4.21 4.31 8.08
N ARG A 47 -4.47 3.62 6.95
CA ARG A 47 -4.89 2.20 6.98
C ARG A 47 -3.78 1.29 7.47
N PHE A 48 -2.55 1.47 6.99
CA PHE A 48 -1.40 0.69 7.46
C PHE A 48 -1.07 0.96 8.92
N PHE A 49 -1.27 2.18 9.42
CA PHE A 49 -1.15 2.49 10.85
C PHE A 49 -2.21 1.76 11.67
N SER A 50 -3.48 1.83 11.24
CA SER A 50 -4.57 1.11 11.90
C SER A 50 -4.36 -0.41 11.90
N LEU A 51 -3.86 -0.99 10.80
CA LEU A 51 -3.55 -2.42 10.70
C LEU A 51 -2.28 -2.84 11.45
N HIS A 52 -1.36 -1.90 11.71
CA HIS A 52 -0.13 -2.19 12.46
C HIS A 52 -0.32 -2.15 13.98
N PHE A 53 -1.31 -1.38 14.44
CA PHE A 53 -1.66 -1.27 15.86
C PHE A 53 -2.62 -2.38 16.33
N LEU A 54 -3.35 -2.99 15.40
CA LEU A 54 -4.29 -4.09 15.64
C LEU A 54 -3.54 -5.43 15.68
#